data_AF-A0A484KE22-F1
#
_entry.id   AF-A0A484KE22-F1
#
_cell.length_a   1.000
_cell.length_b   1.000
_cell.length_c   1.000
_cell.angle_alpha   90.00
_cell.angle_beta   90.00
_cell.angle_gamma   90.00
#
_symmetry.space_group_name_H-M   'P 1'
#
loop_
_entity.id
_entity.type
_entity.pdbx_description
1 polymer ?
#
loop_
_entity_poly.entity_id
_entity_poly.type
_entity_poly.pdbx_seq_one_letter_code
_entity_poly.pdbx_strand_id
1 'polypeptide(L)'
;MNEYGVSLEEALEKFQESAKIALKDLNEGILKPRPVSGDILWRIVNLARIVFVTYQHNQDGYTHPEKVLKPHIIALLVDSLPL
;
A
#
# COMPACT_ATOMS: atom_id res chain seq x y z
N MET A 1 -8.51 19.91 2.66
CA MET A 1 -9.18 21.08 2.03
C MET A 1 -10.08 21.77 3.05
N ASN A 2 -11.32 21.32 3.30
CA ASN A 2 -12.29 22.07 4.13
C ASN A 2 -11.82 22.45 5.54
N GLU A 3 -11.19 21.53 6.27
CA GLU A 3 -10.74 21.77 7.65
C GLU A 3 -9.62 22.83 7.74
N TYR A 4 -8.72 22.84 6.76
CA TYR A 4 -7.52 23.69 6.77
C TYR A 4 -7.58 24.85 5.76
N GLY A 5 -8.67 24.97 4.99
CA GLY A 5 -8.82 25.98 3.94
C GLY A 5 -7.81 25.89 2.78
N VAL A 6 -7.18 24.73 2.60
CA VAL A 6 -6.09 24.51 1.62
C VAL A 6 -6.58 24.00 0.27
N SER A 7 -5.75 24.16 -0.77
CA SER A 7 -5.95 23.61 -2.11
C SER A 7 -5.96 22.07 -2.12
N LEU A 8 -6.38 21.48 -3.25
CA LEU A 8 -6.36 20.03 -3.44
C LEU A 8 -4.91 19.52 -3.45
N GLU A 9 -4.03 20.24 -4.13
CA GLU A 9 -2.62 19.91 -4.29
C GLU A 9 -1.92 19.87 -2.92
N GLU A 10 -2.09 20.91 -2.10
CA GLU A 10 -1.54 20.96 -0.73
C GLU A 10 -2.10 19.83 0.15
N ALA A 11 -3.39 19.52 0.01
CA ALA A 11 -4.00 18.41 0.73
C ALA A 11 -3.40 17.06 0.31
N LEU A 12 -3.19 16.83 -0.99
CA LEU A 12 -2.58 15.61 -1.53
C LEU A 12 -1.13 15.47 -1.07
N GLU A 13 -0.35 16.54 -1.09
CA GLU A 13 1.02 16.56 -0.55
C GLU A 13 1.03 16.17 0.93
N LYS A 14 0.08 16.70 1.73
CA LYS A 14 -0.02 16.36 3.14
C LYS A 14 -0.41 14.89 3.38
N PHE A 15 -1.29 14.34 2.54
CA PHE A 15 -1.61 12.91 2.58
C PHE A 15 -0.40 12.04 2.22
N GLN A 16 0.40 12.44 1.22
CA GLN A 16 1.63 11.74 0.86
C GLN A 16 2.66 11.78 2.00
N GLU A 17 2.82 12.92 2.67
CA GLU A 17 3.67 13.03 3.86
C GLU A 17 3.19 12.10 4.98
N SER A 18 1.88 12.10 5.24
CA SER A 18 1.27 11.26 6.27
C SER A 18 1.46 9.77 5.97
N ALA A 19 1.33 9.36 4.70
CA ALA A 19 1.60 7.99 4.28
C ALA A 19 3.08 7.60 4.46
N LYS A 20 4.02 8.52 4.19
CA LYS A 20 5.46 8.31 4.44
C LYS A 20 5.76 8.13 5.93
N ILE A 21 5.10 8.90 6.80
CA ILE A 21 5.23 8.75 8.26
C ILE A 21 4.68 7.40 8.70
N ALA A 22 3.46 7.05 8.27
CA ALA A 22 2.85 5.76 8.62
C ALA A 22 3.69 4.56 8.17
N LEU A 23 4.39 4.65 7.04
CA LEU A 23 5.35 3.62 6.61
C LEU A 23 6.57 3.51 7.52
N LYS A 24 7.08 4.62 8.07
CA LYS A 24 8.17 4.61 9.05
C LYS A 24 7.70 3.96 10.34
N ASP A 25 6.52 4.33 10.84
CA ASP A 25 5.92 3.75 12.04
C ASP A 25 5.72 2.23 11.88
N LEU A 26 5.28 1.79 10.70
CA LEU A 26 5.14 0.37 10.36
C LEU A 26 6.50 -0.36 10.41
N ASN A 27 7.56 0.24 9.89
CA ASN A 27 8.91 -0.32 9.94
C ASN A 27 9.46 -0.38 11.36
N GLU A 28 9.21 0.63 12.18
CA GLU A 28 9.59 0.63 13.60
C GLU A 28 8.83 -0.45 14.37
N GLY A 29 7.53 -0.61 14.11
CA GLY A 29 6.66 -1.60 14.77
C GLY A 29 7.05 -3.06 14.53
N ILE A 30 7.86 -3.36 13.50
CA ILE A 30 8.37 -4.72 13.23
C ILE A 30 9.73 -5.01 13.86
N LEU A 31 10.39 -4.02 14.46
CA LEU A 31 11.66 -4.19 15.16
C LEU A 31 11.47 -4.96 16.47
N LYS A 32 12.50 -5.71 16.90
CA LYS A 32 12.50 -6.40 18.19
C LYS A 32 12.85 -5.43 19.33
N PRO A 33 12.29 -5.60 20.54
CA PRO A 33 11.26 -6.57 20.92
C PRO A 33 9.87 -6.19 20.37
N ARG A 34 9.09 -7.19 19.94
CA ARG A 34 7.78 -6.97 19.30
C ARG A 34 6.65 -7.27 20.29
N PRO A 35 5.53 -6.53 20.26
CA PRO A 35 4.40 -6.74 21.17
C PRO A 35 3.59 -8.00 20.85
N VAL A 36 3.65 -8.48 19.60
CA VAL A 36 2.96 -9.68 19.11
C VAL A 36 3.89 -10.51 18.22
N SER A 37 3.42 -11.69 17.79
CA SER A 37 4.20 -12.55 16.89
C SER A 37 4.50 -11.87 15.55
N GLY A 38 5.64 -12.23 14.96
CA GLY A 38 6.05 -11.71 13.66
C GLY A 38 5.04 -12.01 12.55
N ASP A 39 4.35 -13.15 12.63
CA ASP A 39 3.36 -13.57 11.62
C ASP A 39 2.16 -12.63 11.58
N ILE A 40 1.72 -12.12 12.75
CA ILE A 40 0.64 -11.13 12.81
C ILE A 40 1.12 -9.82 12.18
N LEU A 41 2.33 -9.37 12.52
CA LEU A 41 2.88 -8.12 11.99
C LEU A 41 3.08 -8.19 10.47
N TRP A 42 3.52 -9.32 9.94
CA TRP A 42 3.67 -9.50 8.49
C TRP A 42 2.34 -9.40 7.74
N ARG A 43 1.21 -9.81 8.34
CA ARG A 43 -0.12 -9.58 7.74
C ARG A 43 -0.42 -8.09 7.64
N ILE A 44 -0.13 -7.31 8.68
CA ILE A 44 -0.33 -5.85 8.69
C ILE A 44 0.56 -5.18 7.62
N VAL A 45 1.83 -5.57 7.55
CA VAL A 45 2.76 -5.06 6.53
C VAL A 45 2.26 -5.40 5.12
N ASN A 46 1.76 -6.61 4.90
CA ASN A 46 1.24 -7.02 3.60
C ASN A 46 -0.06 -6.29 3.23
N LEU A 47 -0.92 -5.91 4.19
CA LEU A 47 -2.06 -5.03 3.92
C LEU A 47 -1.61 -3.66 3.39
N ALA A 48 -0.61 -3.04 4.02
CA ALA A 48 -0.05 -1.80 3.51
C ALA A 48 0.50 -1.97 2.09
N ARG A 49 1.26 -3.04 1.82
CA ARG A 49 1.79 -3.35 0.47
C ARG A 49 0.70 -3.53 -0.58
N ILE A 50 -0.41 -4.19 -0.24
CA ILE A 50 -1.54 -4.35 -1.15
C ILE A 50 -2.09 -3.00 -1.58
N VAL A 51 -2.18 -2.01 -0.68
CA VAL A 51 -2.61 -0.64 -1.05
C VAL A 51 -1.65 -0.03 -2.07
N PHE A 52 -0.34 -0.11 -1.85
CA PHE A 52 0.66 0.43 -2.79
C PHE A 52 0.59 -0.20 -4.18
N VAL A 53 0.40 -1.53 -4.25
CA VAL A 53 0.29 -2.24 -5.53
C VAL A 53 -1.03 -1.93 -6.22
N THR A 54 -2.14 -1.97 -5.48
CA THR A 54 -3.49 -1.82 -6.04
C THR A 54 -3.75 -0.40 -6.56
N TYR A 55 -3.24 0.61 -5.86
CA TYR A 55 -3.45 2.01 -6.19
C TYR A 55 -2.26 2.68 -6.88
N GLN A 56 -1.37 1.87 -7.46
CA GLN A 56 -0.23 2.38 -8.22
C GLN A 56 -0.67 3.32 -9.34
N HIS A 57 0.18 4.29 -9.66
CA HIS A 57 -0.10 5.33 -10.66
C HIS A 57 -1.36 6.18 -10.37
N ASN A 58 -1.78 6.25 -9.11
CA ASN A 58 -2.95 7.02 -8.66
C ASN A 58 -4.25 6.57 -9.36
N GLN A 59 -4.39 5.26 -9.58
CA GLN A 59 -5.56 4.63 -10.20
C GLN A 59 -6.25 3.70 -9.21
N ASP A 60 -7.57 3.57 -9.30
CA ASP A 60 -8.30 2.52 -8.58
C ASP A 60 -8.19 1.20 -9.36
N GLY A 61 -7.10 0.46 -9.09
CA GLY A 61 -6.83 -0.83 -9.70
C GLY A 61 -7.69 -1.97 -9.14
N TYR A 62 -8.50 -1.74 -8.09
CA TYR A 62 -9.45 -2.74 -7.62
C TYR A 62 -10.73 -2.71 -8.45
N THR A 63 -11.32 -1.52 -8.62
CA THR A 63 -12.53 -1.33 -9.43
C THR A 63 -12.22 -1.44 -10.94
N HIS A 64 -11.04 -0.98 -11.37
CA HIS A 64 -10.59 -1.02 -12.77
C HIS A 64 -9.29 -1.84 -12.91
N PRO A 65 -9.38 -3.18 -12.86
CA PRO A 65 -8.22 -4.05 -12.68
C PRO A 65 -7.34 -4.20 -13.91
N GLU A 66 -7.80 -3.78 -15.09
CA GLU A 66 -7.19 -4.13 -16.39
C GLU A 66 -5.72 -3.73 -16.49
N LYS A 67 -5.35 -2.59 -15.88
CA LYS A 67 -3.99 -2.03 -15.97
C LYS A 67 -3.09 -2.43 -14.81
N VAL A 68 -3.66 -2.79 -13.66
CA VAL A 68 -2.94 -3.00 -12.40
C VAL A 68 -3.04 -4.45 -11.94
N LEU A 69 -4.21 -4.87 -11.45
CA LEU A 69 -4.33 -6.20 -10.82
C LEU A 69 -4.39 -7.34 -11.83
N LYS A 70 -4.99 -7.14 -13.01
CA LYS A 70 -5.13 -8.21 -14.02
C LYS A 70 -3.78 -8.79 -14.45
N PRO A 71 -2.74 -7.99 -14.79
CA PRO A 71 -1.41 -8.51 -15.08
C PRO A 71 -0.80 -9.30 -13.91
N HIS A 72 -0.96 -8.82 -12.67
CA HIS A 72 -0.46 -9.52 -11.49
C HIS A 72 -1.18 -10.86 -11.25
N ILE A 73 -2.50 -10.91 -11.41
CA ILE A 73 -3.28 -12.14 -11.28
C ILE A 73 -2.83 -13.17 -12.30
N ILE A 74 -2.66 -12.77 -13.57
CA ILE A 74 -2.20 -13.67 -14.62
C ILE A 74 -0.82 -14.23 -14.27
N ALA A 75 0.14 -13.38 -13.94
CA ALA A 75 1.51 -13.80 -13.67
C ALA A 75 1.67 -14.65 -12.39
N LEU A 76 0.81 -14.48 -11.39
CA LEU A 76 0.93 -15.15 -10.09
C LEU A 76 0.05 -16.39 -9.97
N LEU A 77 -1.10 -16.42 -10.65
CA LEU A 77 -2.17 -17.40 -10.43
C LEU A 77 -2.63 -18.13 -11.69
N VAL A 78 -2.18 -17.72 -12.88
CA VAL A 78 -2.58 -18.34 -14.16
C VAL A 78 -1.37 -18.94 -14.87
N ASP A 79 -0.35 -18.13 -15.11
CA ASP A 79 0.84 -18.54 -15.85
C ASP A 79 1.85 -19.22 -14.92
N SER A 80 2.33 -20.40 -15.31
CA SER A 80 3.44 -21.06 -14.63
C SER A 80 4.76 -20.39 -14.98
N LEU A 81 5.70 -20.35 -14.03
CA LEU A 81 7.06 -19.94 -14.32
C LEU A 81 7.70 -20.91 -15.34
N PRO A 82 8.44 -20.41 -16.34
CA PRO A 82 9.20 -21.28 -17.22
C PRO A 82 10.25 -22.04 -16.42
N LEU A 83 10.45 -23.31 -16.79
CA LEU A 83 11.45 -24.21 -16.21
C LEU A 83 12.86 -23.89 -16.71
#